data_AF-A0A397VR83-F1
#
_entry.id   AF-A0A397VR83-F1
#
_cell.length_a   1.000
_cell.length_b   1.000
_cell.length_c   1.000
_cell.angle_alpha   90.00
_cell.angle_beta   90.00
_cell.angle_gamma   90.00
#
_symmetry.space_group_name_H-M   'P 1'
#
loop_
_entity.id
_entity.type
_entity.pdbx_description
1 polymer ?
#
loop_
_entity_poly.entity_id
_entity_poly.type
_entity_poly.pdbx_seq_one_letter_code
_entity_poly.pdbx_strand_id
1 'polypeptide(L)'
;MDNKDDETVKMNKTGPFFLSESNCKEIEDAYKLMKRESMWKLKSSRFVEEELYKLGLDMRFEHASHSFIVDVDDEAIKQHFDEDEYLEIYNASGPEVPQLLQEIIEYLAKFINKRSLKEVQKSNKPDERFDDKYDKNTYHDLDYIRFALYALVGEIDDDNFKDQKLEVWFNCHVWNAIVDQSFSVGRVQVLQMPTGKMHKE
;
A
#
# COMPACT_ATOMS: atom_id res chain seq x y z
N MET A 1 17.55 31.59 36.74
CA MET A 1 17.56 30.13 36.58
C MET A 1 16.16 29.77 36.15
N ASP A 2 15.94 29.82 34.83
CA ASP A 2 14.68 29.49 34.19
C ASP A 2 14.59 27.97 34.05
N ASN A 3 13.65 27.35 34.76
CA ASN A 3 13.17 26.02 34.40
C ASN A 3 11.99 26.23 33.46
N LYS A 4 12.24 26.00 32.17
CA LYS A 4 11.18 25.76 31.19
C LYS A 4 10.76 24.31 31.35
N ASP A 5 9.59 24.10 31.95
CA ASP A 5 8.93 22.81 31.89
C ASP A 5 8.53 22.55 30.45
N ASP A 6 9.13 21.50 29.90
CA ASP A 6 8.85 20.88 28.62
C ASP A 6 7.46 20.25 28.69
N GLU A 7 6.43 21.02 28.37
CA GLU A 7 5.08 20.50 28.16
C GLU A 7 5.08 19.65 26.88
N THR A 8 5.46 18.39 27.04
CA THR A 8 5.18 17.34 26.05
C THR A 8 3.66 17.28 25.85
N VAL A 9 3.19 17.89 24.77
CA VAL A 9 1.80 17.84 24.33
C VAL A 9 1.46 16.37 24.06
N LYS A 10 0.73 15.75 24.99
CA LYS A 10 0.12 14.44 24.80
C LYS A 10 -0.98 14.59 23.75
N MET A 11 -0.64 14.39 22.48
CA MET A 11 -1.63 14.34 21.42
C MET A 11 -2.51 13.09 21.57
N ASN A 12 -3.81 13.31 21.62
CA ASN A 12 -4.84 12.28 21.67
C ASN A 12 -4.78 11.40 20.42
N LYS A 13 -4.68 10.07 20.62
CA LYS A 13 -4.41 9.06 19.58
C LYS A 13 -5.66 8.52 18.86
N THR A 14 -6.61 9.37 18.49
CA THR A 14 -7.86 8.92 17.83
C THR A 14 -8.40 9.87 16.75
N GLY A 15 -7.59 10.84 16.30
CA GLY A 15 -7.90 11.69 15.15
C GLY A 15 -6.91 11.47 14.01
N PRO A 16 -7.27 11.88 12.78
CA PRO A 16 -6.31 11.90 11.67
C PRO A 16 -5.08 12.75 12.05
N PHE A 17 -3.92 12.37 11.54
CA PHE A 17 -2.63 12.95 11.96
C PHE A 17 -2.58 14.43 11.59
N PHE A 18 -2.34 15.30 12.55
CA PHE A 18 -2.21 16.74 12.31
C PHE A 18 -0.87 17.01 11.62
N LEU A 19 -0.90 17.72 10.50
CA LEU A 19 0.33 18.00 9.74
C LEU A 19 1.25 18.93 10.53
N SER A 20 2.49 18.48 10.74
CA SER A 20 3.56 19.34 11.24
C SER A 20 4.16 20.18 10.11
N GLU A 21 4.90 21.24 10.46
CA GLU A 21 5.67 22.02 9.47
C GLU A 21 6.65 21.16 8.67
N SER A 22 7.22 20.11 9.28
CA SER A 22 8.09 19.14 8.59
C SER A 22 7.32 18.40 7.51
N ASN A 23 6.11 17.92 7.82
CA ASN A 23 5.30 17.18 6.85
C ASN A 23 4.85 18.09 5.70
N CYS A 24 4.42 19.32 5.99
CA CYS A 24 4.10 20.30 4.95
C CYS A 24 5.28 20.54 4.01
N LYS A 25 6.49 20.64 4.56
CA LYS A 25 7.71 20.82 3.76
C LYS A 25 8.05 19.59 2.93
N GLU A 26 7.90 18.39 3.47
CA GLU A 26 8.10 17.14 2.72
C GLU A 26 7.17 17.04 1.51
N ILE A 27 5.90 17.42 1.67
CA ILE A 27 4.91 17.45 0.58
C ILE A 27 5.31 18.48 -0.48
N GLU A 28 5.72 19.68 -0.07
CA GLU A 28 6.17 20.74 -0.97
C GLU A 28 7.44 20.33 -1.74
N ASP A 29 8.41 19.73 -1.05
CA ASP A 29 9.65 19.26 -1.66
C ASP A 29 9.37 18.11 -2.65
N ALA A 30 8.47 17.18 -2.31
CA ALA A 30 8.02 16.13 -3.21
C ALA A 30 7.37 16.70 -4.48
N TYR A 31 6.45 17.66 -4.34
CA TYR A 31 5.83 18.35 -5.49
C TYR A 31 6.87 19.03 -6.39
N LYS A 32 7.82 19.78 -5.79
CA LYS A 32 8.87 20.50 -6.54
C LYS A 32 9.81 19.56 -7.30
N LEU A 33 10.01 18.34 -6.83
CA LEU A 33 10.84 17.33 -7.49
C LEU A 33 10.13 16.67 -8.68
N MET A 34 8.80 16.80 -8.80
CA MET A 34 8.05 16.20 -9.90
C MET A 34 8.35 16.91 -11.23
N LYS A 35 8.65 16.10 -12.25
CA LYS A 35 8.83 16.59 -13.62
C LYS A 35 7.47 16.77 -14.26
N ARG A 36 7.24 17.96 -14.84
CA ARG A 36 5.95 18.29 -15.47
C ARG A 36 5.58 17.33 -16.60
N GLU A 37 6.57 16.81 -17.34
CA GLU A 37 6.34 15.81 -18.37
C GLU A 37 5.88 14.44 -17.85
N SER A 38 6.02 14.17 -16.55
CA SER A 38 5.61 12.93 -15.90
C SER A 38 4.28 13.04 -15.16
N MET A 39 3.74 14.26 -15.04
CA MET A 39 2.44 14.51 -14.41
C MET A 39 1.31 14.08 -15.33
N TRP A 40 0.23 13.56 -14.74
CA TRP A 40 -0.94 13.15 -15.48
C TRP A 40 -1.74 14.37 -15.95
N LYS A 41 -1.66 14.63 -17.26
CA LYS A 41 -2.43 15.68 -17.93
C LYS A 41 -3.80 15.17 -18.38
N LEU A 42 -4.86 15.82 -17.90
CA LEU A 42 -6.25 15.58 -18.31
C LEU A 42 -6.56 16.23 -19.66
N LYS A 43 -7.67 15.85 -20.29
CA LYS A 43 -8.16 16.50 -21.53
C LYS A 43 -8.47 17.98 -21.34
N SER A 44 -8.88 18.38 -20.14
CA SER A 44 -9.07 19.78 -19.73
C SER A 44 -7.77 20.61 -19.72
N SER A 45 -6.62 19.95 -19.91
CA SER A 45 -5.26 20.50 -19.77
C SER A 45 -4.82 20.80 -18.33
N ARG A 46 -5.64 20.47 -17.32
CA ARG A 46 -5.21 20.44 -15.91
C ARG A 46 -4.32 19.22 -15.66
N PHE A 47 -3.49 19.31 -14.61
CA PHE A 47 -2.59 18.25 -14.19
C PHE A 47 -3.04 17.71 -12.84
N VAL A 48 -3.26 16.40 -12.74
CA VAL A 48 -3.85 15.77 -11.55
C VAL A 48 -3.00 16.05 -10.30
N GLU A 49 -1.69 15.88 -10.36
CA GLU A 49 -0.78 16.08 -9.23
C GLU A 49 -0.73 17.55 -8.77
N GLU A 50 -0.90 18.50 -9.69
CA GLU A 50 -0.99 19.92 -9.36
C GLU A 50 -2.28 20.26 -8.61
N GLU A 51 -3.39 19.65 -9.03
CA GLU A 51 -4.69 19.82 -8.38
C GLU A 51 -4.73 19.11 -7.01
N LEU A 52 -4.15 17.92 -6.88
CA LEU A 52 -3.98 17.25 -5.58
C LEU A 52 -3.12 18.07 -4.62
N TYR A 53 -2.03 18.68 -5.11
CA TYR A 53 -1.20 19.55 -4.28
C TYR A 53 -1.98 20.75 -3.77
N LYS A 54 -2.73 21.44 -4.65
CA LYS A 54 -3.60 22.56 -4.27
C LYS A 54 -4.64 22.16 -3.24
N LEU A 55 -5.32 21.03 -3.46
CA LEU A 55 -6.29 20.48 -2.53
C LEU A 55 -5.66 20.16 -1.16
N GLY A 56 -4.46 19.58 -1.17
CA GLY A 56 -3.73 19.22 0.05
C GLY A 56 -3.27 20.41 0.88
N LEU A 57 -2.98 21.57 0.27
CA LEU A 57 -2.55 22.78 0.99
C LEU A 57 -3.61 23.30 1.98
N ASP A 58 -4.89 23.08 1.68
CA ASP A 58 -6.00 23.53 2.52
C ASP A 58 -6.35 22.54 3.65
N MET A 59 -5.72 21.37 3.67
CA MET A 59 -5.99 20.30 4.62
C MET A 59 -5.03 20.37 5.82
N ARG A 60 -5.59 20.47 7.04
CA ARG A 60 -4.80 20.50 8.29
C ARG A 60 -4.38 19.12 8.81
N PHE A 61 -5.03 18.08 8.29
CA PHE A 61 -4.80 16.70 8.67
C PHE A 61 -4.33 15.93 7.45
N GLU A 62 -3.53 14.90 7.70
CA GLU A 62 -3.03 14.00 6.67
C GLU A 62 -4.17 13.46 5.80
N HIS A 63 -3.96 13.50 4.48
CA HIS A 63 -4.90 13.10 3.46
C HIS A 63 -4.16 12.42 2.30
N ALA A 64 -4.83 11.55 1.55
CA ALA A 64 -4.24 10.81 0.42
C ALA A 64 -3.59 11.74 -0.63
N SER A 65 -4.15 12.94 -0.82
CA SER A 65 -3.60 13.97 -1.72
C SER A 65 -2.20 14.44 -1.33
N HIS A 66 -1.81 14.38 -0.05
CA HIS A 66 -0.45 14.69 0.40
C HIS A 66 0.60 13.69 -0.10
N SER A 67 0.17 12.49 -0.46
CA SER A 67 0.98 11.47 -1.12
C SER A 67 0.72 11.36 -2.62
N PHE A 68 -0.01 12.33 -3.21
CA PHE A 68 -0.42 12.33 -4.62
C PHE A 68 -1.20 11.09 -5.03
N ILE A 69 -1.92 10.48 -4.08
CA ILE A 69 -2.81 9.35 -4.31
C ILE A 69 -4.19 9.90 -4.67
N VAL A 70 -4.74 9.44 -5.79
CA VAL A 70 -6.11 9.73 -6.19
C VAL A 70 -7.02 8.64 -5.63
N ASP A 71 -7.80 8.97 -4.61
CA ASP A 71 -8.92 8.15 -4.16
C ASP A 71 -10.19 8.64 -4.84
N VAL A 72 -10.68 7.89 -5.83
CA VAL A 72 -11.88 8.26 -6.60
C VAL A 72 -13.16 8.19 -5.75
N ASP A 73 -13.15 7.46 -4.64
CA ASP A 73 -14.30 7.37 -3.76
C ASP A 73 -14.32 8.51 -2.72
N ASP A 74 -13.23 9.26 -2.57
CA ASP A 74 -13.12 10.41 -1.66
C ASP A 74 -13.96 11.61 -2.12
N GLU A 75 -14.71 12.18 -1.18
CA GLU A 75 -15.63 13.30 -1.46
C GLU A 75 -14.90 14.61 -1.76
N ALA A 76 -13.72 14.86 -1.17
CA ALA A 76 -12.94 16.05 -1.49
C ALA A 76 -12.38 15.97 -2.92
N ILE A 77 -11.98 14.78 -3.36
CA ILE A 77 -11.56 14.52 -4.76
C ILE A 77 -12.74 14.73 -5.72
N LYS A 78 -13.90 14.12 -5.47
CA LYS A 78 -15.10 14.27 -6.32
C LYS A 78 -15.54 15.72 -6.49
N GLN A 79 -15.39 16.55 -5.46
CA GLN A 79 -15.79 17.96 -5.51
C GLN A 79 -14.73 18.87 -6.14
N HIS A 80 -13.46 18.42 -6.20
CA HIS A 80 -12.35 19.21 -6.71
C HIS A 80 -12.20 19.16 -8.24
N PHE A 81 -12.56 18.03 -8.84
CA PHE A 81 -12.61 17.83 -10.29
C PHE A 81 -14.02 18.02 -10.82
N ASP A 82 -14.15 18.49 -12.06
CA ASP A 82 -15.47 18.53 -12.70
C ASP A 82 -15.93 17.12 -13.13
N GLU A 83 -17.18 16.98 -13.56
CA GLU A 83 -17.77 15.67 -13.86
C GLU A 83 -17.05 14.95 -15.01
N ASP A 84 -16.60 15.69 -16.03
CA ASP A 84 -15.89 15.13 -17.18
C ASP A 84 -14.48 14.67 -16.80
N GLU A 85 -13.78 15.47 -16.00
CA GLU A 85 -12.46 15.15 -15.43
C GLU A 85 -12.53 13.97 -14.48
N TYR A 86 -13.50 13.95 -13.57
CA TYR A 86 -13.71 12.84 -12.65
C TYR A 86 -13.99 11.55 -13.43
N LEU A 87 -14.82 11.60 -14.47
CA LEU A 87 -15.09 10.43 -15.30
C LEU A 87 -13.86 9.98 -16.10
N GLU A 88 -13.02 10.92 -16.57
CA GLU A 88 -11.72 10.60 -17.19
C GLU A 88 -10.80 9.88 -16.20
N ILE A 89 -10.69 10.39 -14.97
CA ILE A 89 -9.87 9.81 -13.90
C ILE A 89 -10.39 8.42 -13.52
N TYR A 90 -11.69 8.29 -13.27
CA TYR A 90 -12.34 7.06 -12.84
C TYR A 90 -12.18 5.93 -13.87
N ASN A 91 -12.26 6.26 -15.16
CA ASN A 91 -12.12 5.30 -16.24
C ASN A 91 -10.66 5.12 -16.71
N ALA A 92 -9.70 5.82 -16.10
CA ALA A 92 -8.31 5.66 -16.45
C ALA A 92 -7.87 4.21 -16.20
N SER A 93 -7.32 3.58 -17.23
CA SER A 93 -6.78 2.24 -17.09
C SER A 93 -5.55 2.29 -16.18
N GLY A 94 -5.67 1.71 -14.99
CA GLY A 94 -4.51 1.39 -14.17
C GLY A 94 -3.60 0.38 -14.87
N PRO A 95 -2.40 0.12 -14.32
CA PRO A 95 -1.55 -0.96 -14.80
C PRO A 95 -2.35 -2.27 -14.87
N GLU A 96 -2.11 -3.06 -15.91
CA GLU A 96 -2.72 -4.39 -15.99
C GLU A 96 -2.27 -5.22 -14.78
N VAL A 97 -3.22 -5.52 -13.90
CA VAL A 97 -2.96 -6.37 -12.73
C VAL A 97 -2.87 -7.81 -13.25
N PRO A 98 -1.72 -8.50 -13.09
CA PRO A 98 -1.59 -9.88 -13.52
C PRO A 98 -2.66 -10.73 -12.85
N GLN A 99 -3.37 -11.53 -13.64
CA GLN A 99 -4.31 -12.49 -13.06
C GLN A 99 -3.53 -13.54 -12.28
N LEU A 100 -3.99 -13.84 -11.06
CA LEU A 100 -3.44 -14.93 -10.27
C LEU A 100 -3.66 -16.26 -11.00
N LEU A 101 -2.65 -17.13 -10.97
CA LEU A 101 -2.78 -18.48 -11.51
C LEU A 101 -3.90 -19.23 -10.77
N GLN A 102 -4.70 -19.99 -11.52
CA GLN A 102 -5.84 -20.75 -10.97
C GLN A 102 -5.44 -21.64 -9.78
N GLU A 103 -4.25 -22.24 -9.82
CA GLU A 103 -3.71 -23.04 -8.72
C GLU A 103 -3.53 -22.24 -7.42
N ILE A 104 -3.08 -20.98 -7.53
CA ILE A 104 -2.93 -20.07 -6.39
C ILE A 104 -4.30 -19.73 -5.81
N ILE A 105 -5.28 -19.43 -6.66
CA ILE A 105 -6.65 -19.12 -6.25
C ILE A 105 -7.27 -20.31 -5.50
N GLU A 106 -7.14 -21.51 -6.04
CA GLU A 106 -7.62 -22.75 -5.42
C GLU A 106 -6.92 -23.06 -4.10
N TYR A 107 -5.63 -22.75 -4.00
CA TYR A 107 -4.89 -22.91 -2.76
C TYR A 107 -5.37 -21.93 -1.68
N LEU A 108 -5.48 -20.64 -2.02
CA LEU A 108 -6.00 -19.59 -1.12
C LEU A 108 -7.43 -19.88 -0.66
N ALA A 109 -8.27 -20.45 -1.54
CA ALA A 109 -9.64 -20.81 -1.23
C ALA A 109 -9.77 -21.79 -0.06
N LYS A 110 -8.74 -22.62 0.22
CA LYS A 110 -8.71 -23.54 1.37
C LYS A 110 -8.72 -22.82 2.72
N PHE A 111 -8.27 -21.57 2.75
CA PHE A 111 -8.12 -20.76 3.96
C PHE A 111 -9.27 -19.77 4.17
N ILE A 112 -10.22 -19.68 3.24
CA ILE A 112 -11.42 -18.84 3.40
C ILE A 112 -12.18 -19.29 4.65
N ASN A 113 -12.59 -18.31 5.46
CA ASN A 113 -13.31 -18.48 6.73
C ASN A 113 -12.54 -19.22 7.85
N LYS A 114 -11.23 -19.43 7.72
CA LYS A 114 -10.40 -19.96 8.83
C LYS A 114 -9.96 -18.81 9.73
N ARG A 115 -10.11 -18.97 11.04
CA ARG A 115 -9.88 -17.91 12.03
C ARG A 115 -8.89 -18.30 13.13
N SER A 116 -8.28 -19.48 13.03
CA SER A 116 -7.23 -19.89 13.97
C SER A 116 -6.14 -20.70 13.30
N LEU A 117 -4.96 -20.73 13.92
CA LEU A 117 -3.81 -21.50 13.47
C LEU A 117 -4.17 -22.99 13.37
N LYS A 118 -4.97 -23.50 14.31
CA LYS A 118 -5.45 -24.89 14.30
C LYS A 118 -6.30 -25.21 13.08
N GLU A 119 -7.15 -24.28 12.63
CA GLU A 119 -8.01 -24.47 11.45
C GLU A 119 -7.20 -24.37 10.15
N VAL A 120 -6.23 -23.47 10.10
CA VAL A 120 -5.28 -23.31 8.98
C VAL A 120 -4.41 -24.56 8.87
N GLN A 121 -3.82 -25.03 9.97
CA GLN A 121 -3.04 -26.28 10.04
C GLN A 121 -3.86 -27.50 9.59
N LYS A 122 -5.12 -27.63 10.03
CA LYS A 122 -6.00 -28.74 9.58
C LYS A 122 -6.33 -28.68 8.10
N SER A 123 -6.40 -27.48 7.54
CA SER A 123 -6.66 -27.26 6.10
C SER A 123 -5.41 -27.54 5.26
N ASN A 124 -4.24 -27.43 5.87
CA ASN A 124 -2.95 -27.81 5.31
C ASN A 124 -2.67 -29.30 5.58
N LYS A 125 -3.30 -30.17 4.78
CA LYS A 125 -2.93 -31.60 4.75
C LYS A 125 -1.43 -31.76 4.44
N PRO A 126 -0.76 -32.84 4.87
CA PRO A 126 0.56 -33.20 4.37
C PRO A 126 0.52 -33.14 2.85
N ASP A 127 1.34 -32.28 2.28
CA ASP A 127 1.34 -31.95 0.87
C ASP A 127 2.79 -32.08 0.41
N GLU A 128 3.06 -33.23 -0.23
CA GLU A 128 4.40 -33.63 -0.66
C GLU A 128 5.10 -32.56 -1.52
N ARG A 129 4.33 -31.64 -2.13
CA ARG A 129 4.83 -30.47 -2.88
C ARG A 129 5.70 -29.53 -2.04
N PHE A 130 5.54 -29.52 -0.73
CA PHE A 130 6.31 -28.67 0.18
C PHE A 130 7.37 -29.45 0.98
N ASP A 131 7.47 -30.75 0.76
CA ASP A 131 8.37 -31.66 1.45
C ASP A 131 9.32 -32.32 0.43
N ASP A 132 9.30 -33.66 0.31
CA ASP A 132 10.23 -34.43 -0.51
C ASP A 132 10.19 -34.10 -2.01
N LYS A 133 9.09 -33.51 -2.52
CA LYS A 133 8.93 -33.13 -3.93
C LYS A 133 9.02 -31.63 -4.17
N TYR A 134 9.56 -30.86 -3.23
CA TYR A 134 9.70 -29.41 -3.39
C TYR A 134 10.58 -29.05 -4.59
N ASP A 135 10.00 -28.33 -5.54
CA ASP A 135 10.69 -27.66 -6.63
C ASP A 135 10.50 -26.14 -6.52
N LYS A 136 11.61 -25.42 -6.37
CA LYS A 136 11.59 -23.96 -6.22
C LYS A 136 10.98 -23.24 -7.43
N ASN A 137 11.10 -23.77 -8.65
CA ASN A 137 10.57 -23.06 -9.82
C ASN A 137 9.06 -23.22 -9.98
N THR A 138 8.48 -24.23 -9.34
CA THR A 138 7.08 -24.61 -9.48
C THR A 138 6.27 -24.23 -8.23
N TYR A 139 6.79 -24.47 -7.03
CA TYR A 139 6.02 -24.37 -5.78
C TYR A 139 6.41 -23.19 -4.88
N HIS A 140 7.39 -22.38 -5.29
CA HIS A 140 7.85 -21.24 -4.50
C HIS A 140 6.71 -20.30 -4.07
N ASP A 141 5.83 -19.93 -5.00
CA ASP A 141 4.76 -18.96 -4.70
C ASP A 141 3.72 -19.56 -3.73
N LEU A 142 3.43 -20.85 -3.85
CA LEU A 142 2.54 -21.55 -2.92
C LEU A 142 3.16 -21.71 -1.53
N ASP A 143 4.47 -21.99 -1.46
CA ASP A 143 5.19 -22.09 -0.18
C ASP A 143 5.31 -20.71 0.50
N TYR A 144 5.50 -19.65 -0.28
CA TYR A 144 5.46 -18.28 0.21
C TYR A 144 4.09 -17.90 0.79
N ILE A 145 3.01 -18.17 0.06
CA ILE A 145 1.64 -17.96 0.55
C ILE A 145 1.41 -18.71 1.86
N ARG A 146 1.87 -19.96 1.92
CA ARG A 146 1.80 -20.79 3.12
C ARG A 146 2.51 -20.10 4.29
N PHE A 147 3.77 -19.69 4.11
CA PHE A 147 4.54 -18.98 5.12
C PHE A 147 3.85 -17.69 5.60
N ALA A 148 3.42 -16.82 4.69
CA ALA A 148 2.79 -15.54 5.01
C ALA A 148 1.49 -15.74 5.81
N LEU A 149 0.68 -16.73 5.45
CA LEU A 149 -0.54 -17.09 6.19
C LEU A 149 -0.23 -17.59 7.60
N TYR A 150 0.77 -18.46 7.76
CA TYR A 150 1.16 -18.98 9.08
C TYR A 150 1.67 -17.87 10.00
N ALA A 151 2.50 -16.96 9.48
CA ALA A 151 3.00 -15.82 10.24
C ALA A 151 1.84 -14.94 10.74
N LEU A 152 0.96 -14.51 9.82
CA LEU A 152 -0.19 -13.67 10.17
C LEU A 152 -1.15 -14.31 11.17
N VAL A 153 -1.49 -15.58 10.95
CA VAL A 153 -2.46 -16.28 11.81
C VAL A 153 -1.87 -16.54 13.19
N GLY A 154 -0.55 -16.76 13.30
CA GLY A 154 0.14 -16.79 14.58
C GLY A 154 -0.03 -15.48 15.35
N GLU A 155 0.18 -14.33 14.69
CA GLU A 155 0.01 -13.02 15.30
C GLU A 155 -1.45 -12.74 15.73
N ILE A 156 -2.44 -13.26 14.98
CA ILE A 156 -3.86 -13.17 15.34
C ILE A 156 -4.17 -14.05 16.56
N ASP A 157 -3.71 -15.29 16.57
CA ASP A 157 -3.97 -16.25 17.66
C ASP A 157 -3.34 -15.80 18.98
N ASP A 158 -2.20 -15.13 18.91
CA ASP A 158 -1.50 -14.54 20.07
C ASP A 158 -2.11 -13.20 20.52
N ASP A 159 -3.22 -12.77 19.90
CA ASP A 159 -3.93 -11.52 20.20
C ASP A 159 -3.06 -10.25 20.02
N ASN A 160 -2.00 -10.30 19.22
CA ASN A 160 -1.03 -9.21 19.10
C ASN A 160 -1.59 -7.94 18.43
N PHE A 161 -2.74 -8.04 17.75
CA PHE A 161 -3.42 -6.89 17.12
C PHE A 161 -4.34 -6.11 18.07
N LYS A 162 -4.57 -6.57 19.30
CA LYS A 162 -5.48 -5.89 20.25
C LYS A 162 -4.86 -4.65 20.89
N ASP A 163 -3.53 -4.59 20.96
CA ASP A 163 -2.79 -3.48 21.55
C ASP A 163 -2.25 -2.53 20.48
N GLN A 164 -2.07 -1.26 20.84
CA GLN A 164 -1.29 -0.34 20.01
C GLN A 164 0.17 -0.80 19.95
N LYS A 165 0.63 -1.22 18.79
CA LYS A 165 2.04 -1.54 18.52
C LYS A 165 2.73 -0.37 17.82
N LEU A 166 4.05 -0.29 17.98
CA LEU A 166 4.87 0.66 17.22
C LEU A 166 4.94 0.20 15.76
N GLU A 167 5.10 1.13 14.82
CA GLU A 167 5.24 0.85 13.39
C GLU A 167 6.34 -0.19 13.10
N VAL A 168 7.47 -0.09 13.81
CA VAL A 168 8.58 -1.04 13.71
C VAL A 168 8.15 -2.48 13.97
N TRP A 169 7.19 -2.69 14.87
CA TRP A 169 6.65 -4.02 15.13
C TRP A 169 5.88 -4.55 13.91
N PHE A 170 5.02 -3.74 13.29
CA PHE A 170 4.31 -4.12 12.06
C PHE A 170 5.29 -4.37 10.91
N ASN A 171 6.34 -3.56 10.78
CA ASN A 171 7.40 -3.77 9.79
C ASN A 171 8.03 -5.16 9.96
N CYS A 172 8.38 -5.56 11.19
CA CYS A 172 9.02 -6.85 11.43
C CYS A 172 8.06 -8.06 11.34
N HIS A 173 6.83 -7.93 11.86
CA HIS A 173 5.93 -9.07 12.05
C HIS A 173 4.90 -9.26 10.94
N VAL A 174 4.54 -8.18 10.23
CA VAL A 174 3.48 -8.19 9.23
C VAL A 174 4.04 -7.89 7.84
N TRP A 175 4.64 -6.70 7.66
CA TRP A 175 5.11 -6.27 6.35
C TRP A 175 6.27 -7.09 5.83
N ASN A 176 7.20 -7.47 6.70
CA ASN A 176 8.29 -8.34 6.28
C ASN A 176 7.79 -9.67 5.72
N ALA A 177 6.81 -10.28 6.37
CA ALA A 177 6.31 -11.60 6.02
C ALA A 177 5.43 -11.60 4.75
N ILE A 178 4.66 -10.53 4.50
CA ILE A 178 3.68 -10.47 3.41
C ILE A 178 4.21 -9.72 2.19
N VAL A 179 5.02 -8.69 2.41
CA VAL A 179 5.44 -7.74 1.38
C VAL A 179 6.93 -7.91 1.15
N ASP A 180 7.81 -7.59 2.09
CA ASP A 180 9.25 -7.46 1.83
C ASP A 180 9.88 -8.76 1.30
N GLN A 181 9.50 -9.91 1.86
CA GLN A 181 10.04 -11.19 1.43
C GLN A 181 9.64 -11.55 -0.01
N SER A 182 8.50 -11.06 -0.53
CA SER A 182 8.16 -11.23 -1.94
C SER A 182 9.13 -10.50 -2.89
N PHE A 183 9.73 -9.39 -2.44
CA PHE A 183 10.73 -8.63 -3.20
C PHE A 183 12.16 -9.17 -3.06
N SER A 184 12.40 -10.09 -2.13
CA SER A 184 13.71 -10.73 -1.95
C SER A 184 14.10 -11.65 -3.11
N VAL A 185 13.11 -12.09 -3.88
CA VAL A 185 13.27 -12.88 -5.09
C VAL A 185 13.28 -11.88 -6.23
N GLY A 186 14.46 -11.58 -6.80
CA GLY A 186 14.70 -10.52 -7.78
C GLY A 186 13.97 -10.62 -9.13
N ARG A 187 12.71 -11.09 -9.16
CA ARG A 187 11.77 -11.13 -10.29
C ARG A 187 10.69 -10.06 -10.20
N VAL A 188 10.81 -9.10 -9.28
CA VAL A 188 9.87 -7.98 -9.24
C VAL A 188 10.25 -6.98 -10.33
N GLN A 189 9.36 -6.80 -11.30
CA GLN A 189 9.39 -5.62 -12.15
C GLN A 189 8.82 -4.47 -11.33
N VAL A 190 9.66 -3.50 -10.97
CA VAL A 190 9.16 -2.20 -10.55
C VAL A 190 8.45 -1.62 -11.77
N LEU A 191 7.12 -1.54 -11.71
CA LEU A 191 6.33 -0.76 -12.66
C LEU A 191 6.61 0.72 -12.38
N GLN A 192 7.78 1.19 -12.82
CA GLN A 192 8.01 2.61 -12.96
C GLN A 192 7.09 3.10 -14.07
N MET A 193 6.32 4.15 -13.79
CA MET A 193 5.61 4.92 -14.81
C MET A 193 6.55 5.12 -16.01
N PRO A 194 6.11 4.81 -17.24
CA PRO A 194 6.99 4.84 -18.40
C PRO A 194 7.59 6.23 -18.53
N THR A 195 8.90 6.36 -18.28
CA THR A 195 9.66 7.52 -18.71
C THR A 195 9.69 7.45 -20.23
N GLY A 196 8.78 8.19 -20.88
CA GLY A 196 8.58 8.17 -22.31
C GLY A 196 9.89 8.39 -23.08
N LYS A 197 10.44 7.32 -23.64
CA LYS A 197 11.33 7.43 -24.79
C LYS A 197 10.43 7.50 -26.02
N MET A 198 10.12 8.72 -26.46
CA MET A 198 9.56 8.94 -27.78
C MET A 198 10.59 8.49 -28.81
N HIS A 199 10.35 7.37 -29.47
CA HIS A 199 10.93 7.11 -30.78
C HIS A 199 10.29 8.10 -31.76
N LYS A 200 11.11 8.98 -32.32
CA LYS A 200 10.75 9.82 -33.46
C LYS A 200 10.73 8.94 -34.71
N GLU A 201 9.61 8.92 -35.40
CA GLU A 201 9.53 8.80 -36.86
C GLU A 201 8.95 10.09 -37.42
#